data_AF-A0A1S4BV38-F1
#
_entry.id   AF-A0A1S4BV38-F1
#
_cell.length_a   1.000
_cell.length_b   1.000
_cell.length_c   1.000
_cell.angle_alpha   90.00
_cell.angle_beta   90.00
_cell.angle_gamma   90.00
#
_symmetry.space_group_name_H-M   'P 1'
#
loop_
_entity.id
_entity.type
_entity.pdbx_description
1 polymer ?
#
loop_
_entity_poly.entity_id
_entity_poly.type
_entity_poly.pdbx_seq_one_letter_code
_entity_poly.pdbx_strand_id
1 'polypeptide(L)'
;MSSVHGRKERKIIILNEYNQPVDPTKEVVKELGSFLGTLARNATFCPLNVFNWRKLDTKDDMWKYIKEKYDIPEVAEVWGFKSIQNAWRKYKNKLMKEYFEAYENDELRMEKRPIDVPESQFRELINIGTLIPTRNCPKPKTNMKNHRKLRYPHTAGI
;
A
#
# COMPACT_ATOMS: atom_id res chain seq x y z
N MET A 1 -3.39 -3.18 -20.78
CA MET A 1 -4.08 -3.82 -19.64
C MET A 1 -5.46 -3.21 -19.55
N SER A 2 -6.52 -4.02 -19.72
CA SER A 2 -7.90 -3.58 -19.50
C SER A 2 -8.01 -3.01 -18.09
N SER A 3 -8.61 -1.83 -17.93
CA SER A 3 -8.77 -1.22 -16.60
C SER A 3 -9.63 -2.15 -15.74
N VAL A 4 -9.01 -2.82 -14.75
CA VAL A 4 -9.70 -3.74 -13.82
C VAL A 4 -10.91 -3.04 -13.18
N HIS A 5 -10.82 -1.73 -12.96
CA HIS A 5 -11.87 -0.90 -12.40
C HIS A 5 -13.15 -0.89 -13.25
N GLY A 6 -13.04 -0.98 -14.58
CA GLY A 6 -14.17 -1.02 -15.52
C GLY A 6 -14.68 -2.44 -15.84
N ARG A 7 -14.04 -3.49 -15.33
CA ARG A 7 -14.42 -4.87 -15.62
C ARG A 7 -15.75 -5.24 -14.96
N LYS A 8 -16.63 -5.88 -15.73
CA LYS A 8 -17.90 -6.46 -15.25
C LYS A 8 -17.75 -7.92 -14.82
N GLU A 9 -16.89 -8.68 -15.50
CA GLU A 9 -16.65 -10.09 -15.19
C GLU A 9 -15.69 -10.27 -14.01
N ARG A 10 -15.90 -11.35 -13.25
CA ARG A 10 -15.02 -11.73 -12.15
C ARG A 10 -14.01 -12.76 -12.62
N LYS A 11 -12.72 -12.52 -12.33
CA LYS A 11 -11.67 -13.52 -12.52
C LYS A 11 -11.54 -14.37 -11.26
N ILE A 12 -11.48 -15.69 -11.43
CA ILE A 12 -11.31 -16.65 -10.33
C ILE A 12 -9.87 -16.58 -9.82
N ILE A 13 -9.72 -16.59 -8.48
CA ILE A 13 -8.43 -16.65 -7.80
C ILE A 13 -8.31 -18.00 -7.09
N ILE A 14 -7.34 -18.79 -7.51
CA ILE A 14 -6.97 -20.05 -6.87
C ILE A 14 -5.94 -19.77 -5.79
N LEU A 15 -6.07 -20.43 -4.64
CA LEU A 15 -5.17 -20.27 -3.50
C LEU A 15 -4.33 -21.52 -3.29
N ASN A 16 -3.11 -21.34 -2.78
CA ASN A 16 -2.30 -22.43 -2.24
C ASN A 16 -2.68 -22.76 -0.78
N GLU A 17 -1.99 -23.74 -0.19
CA GLU A 17 -2.14 -24.14 1.22
C GLU A 17 -1.89 -23.01 2.25
N TYR A 18 -1.21 -21.93 1.85
CA TYR A 18 -0.95 -20.75 2.67
C TYR A 18 -1.97 -19.61 2.43
N ASN A 19 -3.08 -19.89 1.75
CA ASN A 19 -4.11 -18.92 1.36
C ASN A 19 -3.57 -17.77 0.47
N GLN A 20 -2.54 -18.04 -0.33
CA GLN A 20 -1.95 -17.07 -1.25
C GLN A 20 -2.38 -17.35 -2.69
N PRO A 21 -2.66 -16.32 -3.50
CA PRO A 21 -3.00 -16.48 -4.91
C PRO A 21 -1.89 -17.18 -5.70
N VAL A 22 -2.28 -18.22 -6.42
CA VAL A 22 -1.43 -18.95 -7.36
C VAL A 22 -2.12 -19.07 -8.70
N ASP A 23 -1.32 -19.03 -9.77
CA ASP A 23 -1.81 -19.10 -11.14
C ASP A 23 -0.69 -19.69 -12.01
N PRO A 24 -0.95 -20.78 -12.78
CA PRO A 24 0.05 -21.39 -13.66
C PRO A 24 0.65 -20.40 -14.66
N THR A 25 -0.16 -19.48 -15.19
CA THR A 25 0.31 -18.46 -16.16
C THR A 25 0.82 -17.18 -15.49
N LYS A 26 0.60 -17.02 -14.18
CA LYS A 26 0.91 -15.83 -13.34
C LYS A 26 0.22 -14.54 -13.77
N GLU A 27 -0.57 -14.53 -14.84
CA GLU A 27 -1.17 -13.32 -15.39
C GLU A 27 -2.23 -12.76 -14.45
N VAL A 28 -3.10 -13.62 -13.93
CA VAL A 28 -4.20 -13.20 -13.04
C VAL A 28 -3.65 -12.72 -11.71
N VAL A 29 -2.64 -13.41 -11.17
CA VAL A 29 -1.99 -13.02 -9.91
C VAL A 29 -1.25 -11.68 -10.05
N LYS A 30 -0.57 -11.46 -11.19
CA LYS A 30 0.12 -10.20 -11.48
C LYS A 30 -0.87 -9.03 -11.64
N GLU A 31 -1.99 -9.27 -12.32
CA GLU A 31 -3.06 -8.29 -12.46
C GLU A 31 -3.69 -7.95 -11.11
N LEU A 32 -4.00 -8.97 -10.29
CA LEU A 32 -4.51 -8.78 -8.92
C LEU A 32 -3.54 -7.95 -8.08
N GLY A 33 -2.25 -8.29 -8.09
CA GLY A 33 -1.23 -7.51 -7.36
C GLY A 33 -1.16 -6.05 -7.82
N SER A 34 -1.27 -5.81 -9.12
CA SER A 34 -1.31 -4.47 -9.70
C SER A 34 -2.55 -3.70 -9.25
N PHE A 35 -3.72 -4.34 -9.26
CA PHE A 35 -4.98 -3.79 -8.79
C PHE A 35 -4.96 -3.46 -7.29
N LEU A 36 -4.46 -4.35 -6.44
CA LEU A 36 -4.27 -4.05 -5.01
C LEU A 36 -3.34 -2.84 -4.80
N GLY A 37 -2.34 -2.69 -5.68
CA GLY A 37 -1.48 -1.50 -5.71
C GLY A 37 -2.17 -0.22 -6.17
N THR A 38 -3.25 -0.27 -6.96
CA THR A 38 -4.05 0.93 -7.27
C THR A 38 -4.93 1.32 -6.10
N LEU A 39 -5.52 0.34 -5.39
CA LEU A 39 -6.29 0.60 -4.16
C LEU A 39 -5.41 1.26 -3.09
N ALA A 40 -4.19 0.76 -2.91
CA ALA A 40 -3.23 1.31 -1.96
C ALA A 40 -2.83 2.77 -2.22
N ARG A 41 -3.00 3.26 -3.46
CA ARG A 41 -2.72 4.65 -3.86
C ARG A 41 -3.97 5.51 -3.95
N ASN A 42 -5.14 4.90 -3.85
CA ASN A 42 -6.41 5.60 -3.96
C ASN A 42 -6.68 6.37 -2.67
N ALA A 43 -6.84 7.69 -2.78
CA ALA A 43 -7.10 8.61 -1.69
C ALA A 43 -8.35 8.27 -0.86
N THR A 44 -9.40 7.75 -1.50
CA THR A 44 -10.66 7.37 -0.87
C THR A 44 -10.51 6.11 -0.03
N PHE A 45 -9.78 5.12 -0.54
CA PHE A 45 -9.57 3.86 0.18
C PHE A 45 -8.42 3.93 1.19
N CYS A 46 -7.32 4.59 0.84
CA CYS A 46 -6.07 4.58 1.60
C CYS A 46 -5.52 6.01 1.79
N PRO A 47 -6.23 6.87 2.53
CA PRO A 47 -5.86 8.27 2.66
C PRO A 47 -4.47 8.46 3.30
N LEU A 48 -3.76 9.49 2.84
CA LEU A 48 -2.38 9.72 3.25
C LEU A 48 -2.26 10.26 4.68
N ASN A 49 -3.28 10.91 5.21
CA ASN A 49 -3.35 11.44 6.58
C ASN A 49 -3.47 10.35 7.67
N VAL A 50 -3.87 9.11 7.34
CA VAL A 50 -3.97 8.03 8.32
C VAL A 50 -2.60 7.40 8.57
N PHE A 51 -2.04 7.52 9.78
CA PHE A 51 -0.71 6.93 10.10
C PHE A 51 -0.75 5.44 10.41
N ASN A 52 -1.89 4.96 10.91
CA ASN A 52 -2.02 3.60 11.39
C ASN A 52 -3.04 2.83 10.56
N TRP A 53 -2.58 1.83 9.81
CA TRP A 53 -3.42 0.90 9.05
C TRP A 53 -4.55 0.26 9.88
N ARG A 54 -4.35 0.11 11.20
CA ARG A 54 -5.39 -0.43 12.08
C ARG A 54 -6.60 0.50 12.20
N LYS A 55 -6.41 1.81 12.05
CA LYS A 55 -7.43 2.87 12.15
C LYS A 55 -8.06 3.23 10.80
N LEU A 56 -7.99 2.32 9.84
CA LEU A 56 -8.51 2.54 8.49
C LEU A 56 -9.89 1.88 8.41
N ASP A 57 -10.92 2.72 8.27
CA ASP A 57 -12.33 2.30 8.35
C ASP A 57 -12.87 1.79 7.01
N THR A 58 -12.14 2.04 5.92
CA THR A 58 -12.50 1.68 4.52
C THR A 58 -12.13 0.24 4.14
N LYS A 59 -11.75 -0.60 5.10
CA LYS A 59 -11.30 -1.99 4.83
C LYS A 59 -12.41 -2.83 4.23
N ASP A 60 -13.60 -2.75 4.80
CA ASP A 60 -14.75 -3.54 4.36
C ASP A 60 -15.16 -3.13 2.95
N ASP A 61 -15.15 -1.83 2.65
CA ASP A 61 -15.40 -1.31 1.30
C ASP A 61 -14.34 -1.76 0.30
N MET A 62 -13.06 -1.75 0.68
CA MET A 62 -11.98 -2.28 -0.16
C MET A 62 -12.18 -3.76 -0.44
N TRP A 63 -12.52 -4.56 0.57
CA TRP A 63 -12.70 -5.99 0.41
C TRP A 63 -13.92 -6.33 -0.43
N LYS A 64 -15.02 -5.61 -0.23
CA LYS A 64 -16.20 -5.68 -1.09
C LYS A 64 -15.85 -5.35 -2.55
N TYR A 65 -15.05 -4.32 -2.77
CA TYR A 65 -14.63 -3.93 -4.12
C TYR A 65 -13.70 -4.97 -4.78
N ILE A 66 -12.81 -5.60 -4.00
CA ILE A 66 -11.99 -6.71 -4.50
C ILE A 66 -12.88 -7.88 -4.92
N LYS A 67 -13.86 -8.27 -4.09
CA LYS A 67 -14.83 -9.34 -4.39
C LYS A 67 -15.77 -9.01 -5.54
N GLU A 68 -16.00 -7.72 -5.83
CA GLU A 68 -16.75 -7.31 -7.01
C GLU A 68 -15.98 -7.63 -8.30
N LYS A 69 -14.65 -7.50 -8.27
CA LYS A 69 -13.78 -7.71 -9.43
C LYS A 69 -13.22 -9.13 -9.52
N TYR A 70 -13.05 -9.83 -8.41
CA TYR A 70 -12.44 -11.16 -8.37
C TYR A 70 -13.33 -12.12 -7.59
N ASP A 71 -13.42 -13.34 -8.08
CA ASP A 71 -13.97 -14.45 -7.30
C ASP A 71 -12.83 -15.01 -6.45
N ILE A 72 -12.65 -14.41 -5.27
CA ILE A 72 -11.56 -14.68 -4.34
C ILE A 72 -12.12 -15.25 -3.02
N PRO A 73 -11.58 -16.37 -2.52
CA PRO A 73 -12.06 -16.94 -1.26
C PRO A 73 -11.79 -16.02 -0.06
N GLU A 74 -12.69 -16.04 0.94
CA GLU A 74 -12.60 -15.18 2.13
C GLU A 74 -11.28 -15.34 2.90
N VAL A 75 -10.74 -16.57 2.92
CA VAL A 75 -9.47 -16.90 3.60
C VAL A 75 -8.27 -16.12 3.05
N ALA A 76 -8.35 -15.57 1.83
CA ALA A 76 -7.31 -14.72 1.24
C ALA A 76 -7.39 -13.25 1.67
N GLU A 77 -8.42 -12.84 2.42
CA GLU A 77 -8.59 -11.46 2.89
C GLU A 77 -7.34 -10.96 3.65
N VAL A 78 -6.82 -11.79 4.54
CA VAL A 78 -5.61 -11.49 5.32
C VAL A 78 -4.42 -11.21 4.40
N TRP A 79 -4.26 -12.01 3.34
CA TRP A 79 -3.22 -11.81 2.34
C TRP A 79 -3.47 -10.53 1.53
N GLY A 80 -4.71 -10.29 1.12
CA GLY A 80 -5.12 -9.12 0.34
C GLY A 80 -4.80 -7.83 1.08
N PHE A 81 -5.23 -7.71 2.33
CA PHE A 81 -4.92 -6.53 3.15
C PHE A 81 -3.44 -6.39 3.46
N LYS A 82 -2.70 -7.47 3.69
CA LYS A 82 -1.24 -7.40 3.85
C LYS A 82 -0.56 -6.86 2.60
N SER A 83 -1.02 -7.27 1.41
CA SER A 83 -0.52 -6.78 0.13
C SER A 83 -0.80 -5.29 -0.07
N ILE A 84 -2.05 -4.84 0.17
CA ILE A 84 -2.42 -3.41 0.09
C ILE A 84 -1.63 -2.59 1.11
N GLN A 85 -1.55 -3.04 2.36
CA GLN A 85 -0.80 -2.35 3.42
C GLN A 85 0.67 -2.16 3.03
N ASN A 86 1.31 -3.19 2.47
CA ASN A 86 2.70 -3.12 2.02
C ASN A 86 2.86 -2.14 0.86
N ALA A 87 1.95 -2.15 -0.11
CA ALA A 87 1.96 -1.21 -1.23
C ALA A 87 1.75 0.24 -0.74
N TRP A 88 0.83 0.46 0.19
CA TRP A 88 0.54 1.76 0.79
C TRP A 88 1.75 2.32 1.55
N ARG A 89 2.42 1.48 2.38
CA ARG A 89 3.65 1.87 3.07
C ARG A 89 4.77 2.23 2.11
N LYS A 90 4.96 1.45 1.04
CA LYS A 90 5.95 1.74 -0.01
C LYS A 90 5.64 3.07 -0.69
N TYR A 91 4.38 3.31 -1.02
CA TYR A 91 3.94 4.55 -1.64
C TYR A 91 4.18 5.77 -0.74
N LYS A 92 3.78 5.71 0.54
CA LYS A 92 4.08 6.76 1.53
C LYS A 92 5.57 7.03 1.66
N ASN A 93 6.38 5.98 1.75
CA ASN A 93 7.83 6.14 1.85
C ASN A 93 8.42 6.79 0.60
N LYS A 94 7.91 6.46 -0.60
CA LYS A 94 8.30 7.10 -1.85
C LYS A 94 7.97 8.59 -1.82
N LEU A 95 6.73 8.94 -1.46
CA LEU A 95 6.30 10.34 -1.35
C LEU A 95 7.14 11.13 -0.33
N MET A 96 7.44 10.55 0.83
CA MET A 96 8.28 11.20 1.84
C MET A 96 9.69 11.49 1.32
N LYS A 97 10.32 10.54 0.62
CA LYS A 97 11.66 10.74 0.06
C LYS A 97 11.70 11.76 -1.06
N GLU A 98 10.78 11.62 -2.01
CA GLU A 98 10.81 12.42 -3.25
C GLU A 98 10.34 13.86 -3.04
N TYR A 99 9.49 14.11 -2.03
CA TYR A 99 8.91 15.44 -1.84
C TYR A 99 9.26 16.05 -0.48
N PHE A 100 9.29 15.28 0.60
CA PHE A 100 9.57 15.86 1.92
C PHE A 100 11.05 15.99 2.23
N GLU A 101 11.87 15.00 1.84
CA GLU A 101 13.33 15.04 2.03
C GLU A 101 14.04 15.84 0.92
N ALA A 102 13.42 16.00 -0.26
CA ALA A 102 14.03 16.65 -1.42
C ALA A 102 13.93 18.19 -1.41
N TYR A 103 12.96 18.76 -0.69
CA TYR A 103 12.69 20.19 -0.69
C TYR A 103 12.66 20.76 0.73
N GLU A 104 13.27 21.93 0.89
CA GLU A 104 13.52 22.56 2.20
C GLU A 104 12.26 23.15 2.83
N ASN A 105 11.38 23.76 2.02
CA ASN A 105 10.18 24.45 2.49
C ASN A 105 8.89 23.89 1.88
N ASP A 106 7.76 24.19 2.52
CA ASP A 106 6.45 23.66 2.15
C ASP A 106 5.91 24.23 0.83
N GLU A 107 6.29 25.45 0.46
CA GLU A 107 5.88 26.08 -0.79
C GLU A 107 6.46 25.31 -1.99
N LEU A 108 7.75 24.98 -1.95
CA LEU A 108 8.41 24.15 -2.96
C LEU A 108 7.85 22.73 -3.00
N ARG A 109 7.49 22.16 -1.84
CA ARG A 109 6.83 20.85 -1.78
C ARG A 109 5.49 20.90 -2.52
N MET A 110 4.67 21.92 -2.26
CA MET A 110 3.37 22.12 -2.92
C MET A 110 3.50 22.35 -4.42
N GLU A 111 4.48 23.16 -4.85
CA GLU A 111 4.76 23.41 -6.27
C GLU A 111 5.14 22.12 -7.01
N LYS A 112 5.96 21.27 -6.38
CA LYS A 112 6.44 20.01 -6.96
C LYS A 112 5.52 18.82 -6.70
N ARG A 113 4.30 19.03 -6.17
CA ARG A 113 3.34 17.97 -5.87
C ARG A 113 3.18 17.00 -7.06
N PRO A 114 3.21 15.68 -6.82
CA PRO A 114 2.89 14.70 -7.86
C PRO A 114 1.45 14.89 -8.36
N ILE A 115 1.28 14.93 -9.69
CA ILE A 115 -0.01 15.22 -10.34
C ILE A 115 -1.12 14.22 -9.94
N ASP A 116 -0.72 12.99 -9.65
CA ASP A 116 -1.59 11.88 -9.24
C ASP A 116 -1.99 11.92 -7.75
N VAL A 117 -1.48 12.87 -6.95
CA VAL A 117 -1.94 13.10 -5.57
C VAL A 117 -2.85 14.33 -5.53
N PRO A 118 -4.11 14.21 -5.04
CA PRO A 118 -4.99 15.35 -4.85
C PRO A 118 -4.37 16.43 -3.96
N GLU A 119 -4.56 17.70 -4.33
CA GLU A 119 -3.93 18.84 -3.65
C GLU A 119 -4.32 18.91 -2.17
N SER A 120 -5.60 18.69 -1.88
CA SER A 120 -6.13 18.68 -0.51
C SER A 120 -5.42 17.65 0.37
N GLN A 121 -5.26 16.41 -0.13
CA GLN A 121 -4.54 15.37 0.59
C GLN A 121 -3.06 15.68 0.75
N PHE A 122 -2.43 16.24 -0.28
CA PHE A 122 -1.01 16.58 -0.22
C PHE A 122 -0.75 17.71 0.78
N ARG A 123 -1.59 18.74 0.79
CA ARG A 123 -1.55 19.83 1.77
C ARG A 123 -1.77 19.33 3.19
N GLU A 124 -2.73 18.42 3.39
CA GLU A 124 -2.95 17.81 4.70
C GLU A 124 -1.73 16.99 5.15
N LEU A 125 -1.09 16.27 4.23
CA LEU A 125 0.13 15.53 4.52
C LEU A 125 1.29 16.45 4.94
N ILE A 126 1.43 17.62 4.29
CA ILE A 126 2.39 18.65 4.67
C ILE A 126 2.10 19.17 6.08
N ASN A 127 0.85 19.57 6.35
CA ASN A 127 0.44 20.07 7.65
C ASN A 127 0.72 19.04 8.77
N ILE A 128 0.50 17.76 8.50
CA ILE A 128 0.80 16.75 9.52
C ILE A 128 2.32 16.53 9.66
N GLY A 129 3.07 16.59 8.56
CA GLY A 129 4.53 16.51 8.57
C GLY A 129 5.19 17.65 9.36
N THR A 130 4.60 18.85 9.32
CA THR A 130 5.07 20.01 10.08
C THR A 130 4.64 19.99 11.55
N LEU A 131 3.45 19.44 11.86
CA LEU A 131 2.95 19.29 13.24
C LEU A 131 3.64 18.17 14.04
N ILE A 132 4.20 17.16 13.37
CA ILE A 132 4.86 16.02 14.05
C ILE A 132 6.38 16.18 13.95
N PRO A 133 7.08 16.59 15.04
CA PRO A 133 8.54 16.69 15.04
C PRO A 133 9.16 15.30 14.97
N THR A 134 9.34 14.76 13.75
CA THR A 134 10.18 13.62 13.30
C THR A 134 10.28 12.35 14.18
N ARG A 135 9.47 12.17 15.22
CA ARG A 135 9.52 11.03 16.15
C ARG A 135 8.63 9.86 15.72
N ASN A 136 7.51 10.14 15.04
CA ASN A 136 6.53 9.13 14.61
C ASN A 136 6.44 8.90 13.10
N CYS A 137 7.13 9.70 12.28
CA CYS A 137 7.51 9.24 10.95
C CYS A 137 8.60 8.18 11.14
N PRO A 138 8.38 6.91 10.74
CA PRO A 138 9.44 5.93 10.84
C PRO A 138 10.57 6.38 9.91
N LYS A 139 11.60 7.02 10.47
CA LYS A 139 12.82 7.34 9.75
C LYS A 139 13.27 6.04 9.08
N PRO A 140 13.48 6.02 7.75
CA PRO A 140 13.86 4.79 7.04
C PRO A 140 15.13 4.14 7.65
N LYS A 141 15.97 4.93 8.31
CA LYS A 141 17.17 4.48 9.05
C LYS A 141 16.85 3.51 10.21
N THR A 142 15.70 3.63 10.87
CA THR A 142 15.37 2.80 12.05
C THR A 142 14.83 1.43 11.66
N ASN A 143 13.95 1.37 10.64
CA ASN A 143 13.42 0.09 10.14
C ASN A 143 14.46 -0.71 9.33
N MET A 144 15.38 -0.04 8.62
CA MET A 144 16.49 -0.71 7.93
C MET A 144 17.48 -1.35 8.92
N LYS A 145 17.72 -0.72 10.08
CA LYS A 145 18.51 -1.30 11.18
C LYS A 145 17.81 -2.50 11.81
N ASN A 146 16.49 -2.46 12.01
CA ASN A 146 15.73 -3.59 12.54
C ASN A 146 15.66 -4.76 11.55
N HIS A 147 15.51 -4.51 10.24
CA HIS A 147 15.62 -5.56 9.20
C HIS A 147 17.04 -6.15 9.11
N ARG A 148 18.10 -5.36 9.28
CA ARG A 148 19.48 -5.89 9.39
C ARG A 148 19.70 -6.76 10.62
N LYS A 149 18.93 -6.55 11.70
CA LYS A 149 18.96 -7.36 12.93
C LYS A 149 18.11 -8.62 12.82
N LEU A 150 17.10 -8.64 11.95
CA LEU A 150 16.36 -9.85 11.54
C LEU A 150 17.15 -10.65 10.49
N ARG A 151 18.40 -11.00 10.79
CA ARG A 151 19.06 -12.13 10.14
C ARG A 151 18.77 -13.33 11.03
N TYR A 152 17.76 -14.13 10.69
CA TYR A 152 17.73 -15.50 11.17
C TYR A 152 18.79 -16.27 10.37
N PRO A 153 19.87 -16.77 10.97
CA PRO A 153 20.58 -17.89 10.36
C PRO A 153 19.61 -19.05 10.32
N HIS A 154 19.39 -19.64 9.15
CA HIS A 154 18.64 -20.88 9.05
C HIS A 154 19.35 -21.95 9.91
N THR A 155 18.69 -22.41 10.97
CA THR A 155 19.10 -23.62 11.68
C THR A 155 18.72 -24.81 10.80
N ALA A 156 19.67 -25.27 9.99
CA ALA A 156 19.60 -26.62 9.44
C ALA A 156 19.92 -27.57 10.60
N GLY A 157 18.88 -28.17 11.18
CA GLY A 157 19.02 -29.32 12.06
C GLY A 157 19.19 -30.57 11.20
N ILE A 158 20.25 -31.33 11.47
CA ILE A 158 20.35 -32.76 11.15
C ILE A 158 19.72 -33.50 12.32
#